data_AF-A0A2V9EZD7-F1
#
_entry.id   AF-A0A2V9EZD7-F1
#
_cell.length_a   1.000
_cell.length_b   1.000
_cell.length_c   1.000
_cell.angle_alpha   90.00
_cell.angle_beta   90.00
_cell.angle_gamma   90.00
#
_symmetry.space_group_name_H-M   'P 1'
#
loop_
_entity.id
_entity.type
_entity.pdbx_description
1 polymer ?
#
loop_
_entity_poly.entity_id
_entity_poly.type
_entity_poly.pdbx_seq_one_letter_code
_entity_poly.pdbx_strand_id
1 'polypeptide(L)' 'MSTSERLQLMEAIGSLAGLHEGPKNAFPDGTHYEYDPDLKRTVEVDPSGQVAPVTLVTGKLQRESQKTLAHKTTR' A
#
# COMPACT_ATOMS: atom_id res chain seq x y z
N MET A 1 6.50 21.85 -17.00
CA MET A 1 7.55 21.40 -16.08
C MET A 1 8.85 21.33 -16.86
N SER A 2 9.88 22.06 -16.42
CA SER A 2 11.19 22.13 -17.04
C SER A 2 12.05 20.92 -16.71
N THR A 3 13.16 20.76 -17.42
CA THR A 3 14.14 19.68 -17.17
C THR A 3 14.73 19.78 -15.77
N SER A 4 14.98 20.99 -15.28
CA SER A 4 15.51 21.24 -13.94
C SER A 4 14.51 20.87 -12.85
N GLU A 5 13.24 21.22 -13.02
CA GLU A 5 12.16 20.83 -12.09
C GLU A 5 12.01 19.30 -12.04
N ARG A 6 12.16 18.62 -13.18
CA ARG A 6 12.11 17.15 -13.24
C ARG A 6 13.26 16.51 -12.45
N LEU A 7 14.47 17.04 -12.58
CA LEU A 7 15.65 16.51 -11.87
C LEU A 7 15.53 16.70 -10.35
N GLN A 8 15.08 17.88 -9.91
CA GLN A 8 14.83 18.14 -8.48
C GLN A 8 13.76 17.20 -7.90
N LEU A 9 12.70 16.93 -8.67
CA LEU A 9 11.69 15.96 -8.25
C LEU A 9 12.26 14.55 -8.14
N MET A 10 13.07 14.11 -9.10
CA MET A 10 13.71 12.78 -9.07
C MET A 10 14.67 12.64 -7.90
N GLU A 11 15.45 13.68 -7.59
CA GLU A 11 16.35 13.70 -6.44
C GLU A 11 15.57 13.61 -5.11
N ALA A 12 14.50 14.39 -4.98
CA ALA A 12 13.63 14.37 -3.80
C ALA A 12 12.91 13.01 -3.62
N ILE A 13 12.45 12.39 -4.71
CA ILE A 13 11.84 11.05 -4.67
C ILE A 13 12.91 10.00 -4.32
N GLY A 14 14.12 10.11 -4.87
CA GLY A 14 15.24 9.22 -4.56
C GLY A 14 15.65 9.30 -3.09
N SER A 15 15.68 10.51 -2.50
CA SER A 15 15.97 10.67 -1.07
C SER A 15 14.85 10.12 -0.20
N LEU A 16 13.59 10.19 -0.65
CA LEU A 16 12.44 9.64 0.08
C LEU A 16 12.42 8.10 0.04
N ALA A 17 12.77 7.50 -1.10
CA ALA A 17 12.82 6.05 -1.29
C ALA A 17 13.92 5.36 -0.44
N GLY A 18 14.96 6.10 -0.03
CA GLY A 18 16.08 5.59 0.76
C GLY A 18 15.95 5.77 2.28
N LEU A 19 14.96 6.51 2.79
CA LEU A 19 14.96 6.97 4.19
C LEU A 19 13.93 6.28 5.11
N HIS A 20 13.17 5.31 4.62
CA HIS A 20 12.27 4.55 5.48
C HIS A 20 12.15 3.13 4.95
N GLU A 21 12.80 2.18 5.63
CA GLU A 21 12.08 0.94 5.89
C GLU A 21 10.69 1.38 6.38
N GLY A 22 9.63 1.05 5.63
CA GLY A 22 8.27 1.36 6.04
C GLY A 22 8.10 1.03 7.53
N PRO A 23 7.28 1.79 8.28
CA PRO A 23 7.22 1.64 9.73
C PRO A 23 7.18 0.14 10.09
N LYS A 24 8.16 -0.34 10.87
CA LYS A 24 8.18 -1.72 11.41
C LYS A 24 7.00 -2.01 12.35
N ASN A 25 6.04 -1.09 12.37
CA ASN A 25 4.92 -0.99 13.26
C ASN A 25 3.81 -1.86 12.70
N ALA A 26 3.88 -3.15 13.03
CA ALA A 26 2.63 -3.81 13.34
C ALA A 26 1.87 -2.91 14.34
N PHE A 27 0.59 -2.68 14.06
CA PHE A 27 -0.33 -2.05 14.99
C PHE A 27 -0.33 -2.85 16.31
N PRO A 28 -0.80 -2.28 17.43
CA PRO A 28 -0.86 -3.00 18.71
C PRO A 28 -1.68 -4.31 18.66
N ASP A 29 -2.59 -4.44 17.69
CA ASP A 29 -3.36 -5.67 17.42
C ASP A 29 -2.59 -6.68 16.54
N GLY A 30 -1.35 -6.38 16.18
CA GLY A 30 -0.45 -7.18 15.36
C GLY A 30 -0.74 -7.10 13.85
N THR A 31 -1.75 -6.35 13.42
CA THR A 31 -2.00 -6.10 12.00
C THR A 31 -0.89 -5.22 11.41
N HIS A 32 -0.61 -5.33 10.12
CA HIS A 32 0.32 -4.43 9.44
C HIS A 32 -0.08 -4.26 7.97
N TYR A 33 0.48 -3.24 7.32
CA TYR A 33 0.32 -3.06 5.88
C TYR A 33 1.55 -3.54 5.14
N GLU A 34 1.34 -4.29 4.06
CA GLU A 34 2.39 -4.79 3.17
C GLU A 34 2.03 -4.51 1.71
N TYR A 35 3.03 -4.42 0.83
CA TYR A 35 2.80 -4.41 -0.60
C TYR A 35 2.77 -5.86 -1.13
N ASP A 36 1.61 -6.28 -1.64
CA ASP A 36 1.45 -7.57 -2.29
C ASP A 36 1.92 -7.48 -3.76
N PRO A 37 2.99 -8.19 -4.15
CA PRO A 37 3.54 -8.13 -5.51
C PRO A 37 2.65 -8.83 -6.55
N ASP A 38 1.86 -9.82 -6.14
CA ASP A 38 0.95 -10.57 -7.02
C ASP A 38 -0.28 -9.74 -7.34
N LEU A 39 -0.84 -9.06 -6.33
CA LEU A 39 -1.97 -8.15 -6.48
C LEU A 39 -1.56 -6.74 -6.95
N LYS A 40 -0.25 -6.43 -6.93
CA LYS A 40 0.35 -5.13 -7.25
C LYS A 40 -0.27 -3.97 -6.47
N ARG A 41 -0.58 -4.18 -5.19
CA ARG A 41 -1.24 -3.18 -4.33
C ARG A 41 -0.96 -3.41 -2.85
N THR A 42 -1.27 -2.41 -2.04
CA THR A 42 -1.19 -2.52 -0.57
C THR A 42 -2.30 -3.41 -0.03
N VAL A 43 -1.93 -4.28 0.90
CA VAL A 43 -2.83 -5.15 1.65
C VAL A 43 -2.62 -4.92 3.14
N GLU A 44 -3.67 -5.18 3.92
CA GLU A 44 -3.60 -5.32 5.37
C GLU A 44 -3.45 -6.80 5.69
N VAL A 45 -2.43 -7.14 6.48
CA VAL A 45 -2.14 -8.50 6.92
C VAL A 45 -2.44 -8.58 8.41
N ASP A 46 -3.32 -9.49 8.80
CA ASP A 46 -3.61 -9.74 10.21
C ASP A 46 -2.59 -10.72 10.84
N PRO A 47 -2.56 -10.85 12.18
CA PRO A 47 -1.64 -11.79 12.86
C PRO A 47 -1.86 -13.27 12.49
N SER A 48 -3.03 -13.62 11.94
CA SER A 48 -3.32 -14.98 11.47
C SER A 48 -2.82 -15.23 10.05
N GLY A 49 -2.33 -14.18 9.37
CA GLY A 49 -1.87 -14.21 7.98
C GLY A 49 -2.98 -13.98 6.95
N GLN A 50 -4.18 -13.58 7.37
CA GLN A 50 -5.21 -13.19 6.41
C GLN A 50 -4.85 -11.85 5.78
N VAL A 51 -4.98 -11.81 4.45
CA VAL A 51 -4.68 -10.63 3.64
C VAL A 51 -5.97 -9.98 3.14
N ALA A 52 -6.11 -8.69 3.38
CA ALA A 52 -7.24 -7.90 2.92
C ALA A 52 -6.75 -6.72 2.07
N PRO A 53 -7.18 -6.60 0.81
CA PRO A 53 -6.84 -5.45 0.00
C PRO A 53 -7.33 -4.14 0.60
N VAL A 54 -6.51 -3.10 0.51
CA VAL A 54 -6.86 -1.77 0.99
C VAL A 54 -6.77 -0.72 -0.11
N THR A 55 -7.59 0.32 0.03
CA THR A 55 -7.59 1.50 -0.84
C THR A 55 -7.45 2.77 -0.02
N LEU A 56 -6.82 3.79 -0.58
CA LEU A 56 -6.60 5.07 0.07
C LEU A 56 -7.82 5.99 -0.16
N VAL A 57 -8.64 6.17 0.88
CA VAL A 57 -9.82 7.04 0.85
C VAL A 57 -9.62 8.19 1.81
N THR A 58 -9.57 9.42 1.28
CA THR A 58 -9.43 10.65 2.09
C THR A 58 -8.20 10.59 3.02
N GLY A 59 -7.08 10.10 2.51
CA GLY A 59 -5.83 9.99 3.26
C GLY A 59 -5.78 8.86 4.29
N LYS A 60 -6.75 7.95 4.29
CA LYS A 60 -6.78 6.76 5.16
C LYS A 60 -6.88 5.49 4.34
N LEU A 61 -6.10 4.47 4.71
CA LEU A 61 -6.26 3.13 4.14
C LEU A 61 -7.54 2.51 4.70
N GLN A 62 -8.38 1.97 3.81
CA GLN A 62 -9.63 1.30 4.15
C GLN A 62 -9.67 -0.04 3.44
N ARG A 63 -10.08 -1.10 4.15
CA ARG A 63 -10.33 -2.41 3.54
C ARG A 63 -11.37 -2.27 2.44
N GLU A 64 -11.03 -2.78 1.27
CA GLU A 64 -12.01 -2.96 0.21
C GLU A 64 -13.07 -3.91 0.74
N SER A 65 -14.28 -3.40 0.97
CA SER A 65 -15.40 -4.23 1.40
C SER A 65 -15.61 -5.31 0.34
N GLN A 66 -15.70 -6.58 0.75
CA GLN A 66 -15.84 -7.79 -0.09
C GLN A 66 -16.96 -7.76 -1.15
N LYS A 67 -17.79 -6.71 -1.22
CA LYS A 67 -18.82 -6.53 -2.24
C LYS A 67 -18.28 -6.46 -3.67
N THR A 68 -16.98 -6.22 -3.89
CA THR A 68 -16.38 -6.17 -5.24
C THR A 68 -15.56 -7.39 -5.63
N LEU A 69 -15.18 -8.29 -4.71
CA LEU A 69 -14.46 -9.53 -5.05
C LEU A 69 -15.40 -10.69 -5.43
N ALA A 70 -16.70 -10.61 -5.07
CA ALA A 70 -17.69 -11.61 -5.46
C ALA A 70 -18.13 -11.55 -6.93
N HIS A 71 -17.57 -10.65 -7.75
CA HIS A 71 -17.95 -10.48 -9.18
C HIS A 71 -16.93 -10.99 -10.18
N LYS A 72 -15.93 -11.79 -9.77
CA LYS A 72 -15.06 -12.46 -10.75
C LYS A 72 -14.72 -13.91 -10.39
N THR A 73 -15.75 -14.69 -10.04
CA THR A 73 -15.79 -16.11 -10.40
C THR A 73 -16.79 -16.27 -11.53
N THR A 74 -16.32 -16.06 -12.75
CA THR A 74 -17.02 -16.53 -13.95
C THR A 74 -15.96 -16.87 -14.99
N ARG A 75 -15.56 -18.14 -15.01
CA ARG A 75 -15.68 -19.08 -16.13
C ARG A 75 -14.64 -20.19 -16.05
#